data_AF-A0A1V4B0M3-F1
#
_entry.id   AF-A0A1V4B0M3-F1
#
_cell.length_a   1.000
_cell.length_b   1.000
_cell.length_c   1.000
_cell.angle_alpha   90.00
_cell.angle_beta   90.00
_cell.angle_gamma   90.00
#
_symmetry.space_group_name_H-M   'P 1'
#
loop_
_entity.id
_entity.type
_entity.pdbx_description
1 polymer ?
#
loop_
_entity_poly.entity_id
_entity_poly.type
_entity_poly.pdbx_seq_one_letter_code
_entity_poly.pdbx_strand_id
1 'polypeptide(L)'
;MRLNRTNYAIYYILTSGLIIIASKLAYSPSIFILSGIAAQIYFASRRLKDMNYNPWWAFLAILPIVSFILMFPKGTQGANQYGEDPRTLKKG
;
A
#
# COMPACT_ATOMS: atom_id res chain seq x y z
N MET A 1 4.77 8.37 7.91
CA MET A 1 3.75 8.95 7.01
C MET A 1 2.65 7.94 6.74
N ARG A 2 1.39 8.34 6.94
CA ARG A 2 0.18 7.54 6.73
C ARG A 2 -0.28 7.59 5.27
N LEU A 3 -0.97 6.55 4.81
CA LEU A 3 -1.50 6.49 3.44
C LEU A 3 -3.01 6.27 3.45
N ASN A 4 -3.75 7.24 2.89
CA ASN A 4 -5.19 7.14 2.78
C ASN A 4 -5.62 6.03 1.81
N ARG A 5 -6.84 5.53 1.95
CA ARG A 5 -7.38 4.42 1.13
C ARG A 5 -7.36 4.69 -0.38
N THR A 6 -7.55 5.94 -0.81
CA THR A 6 -7.60 6.31 -2.24
C THR A 6 -6.21 6.20 -2.87
N ASN A 7 -5.20 6.81 -2.25
CA ASN A 7 -3.82 6.73 -2.72
C ASN A 7 -3.30 5.29 -2.63
N TYR A 8 -3.69 4.55 -1.59
CA TYR A 8 -3.37 3.13 -1.49
C TYR A 8 -3.95 2.31 -2.64
N ALA A 9 -5.24 2.50 -2.97
CA ALA A 9 -5.86 1.84 -4.12
C ALA A 9 -5.16 2.21 -5.45
N ILE A 10 -4.84 3.49 -5.64
CA ILE A 10 -4.09 3.96 -6.82
C ILE A 10 -2.73 3.26 -6.91
N TYR A 11 -1.93 3.27 -5.83
CA TYR A 11 -0.61 2.64 -5.82
C TYR A 11 -0.68 1.13 -6.01
N TYR A 12 -1.68 0.45 -5.44
CA TYR A 12 -1.88 -0.98 -5.67
C TYR A 12 -2.18 -1.28 -7.14
N ILE A 13 -3.08 -0.52 -7.78
CA ILE A 13 -3.44 -0.73 -9.19
C ILE A 13 -2.24 -0.43 -10.09
N LEU A 14 -1.53 0.66 -9.84
CA LEU A 14 -0.34 1.02 -10.61
C LEU A 14 0.77 -0.02 -10.48
N THR A 15 1.11 -0.44 -9.26
CA THR A 15 2.16 -1.43 -9.04
C THR A 15 1.79 -2.80 -9.60
N SER A 16 0.57 -3.27 -9.39
CA SER A 16 0.11 -4.55 -9.97
C SER A 16 0.10 -4.54 -11.50
N GLY A 17 -0.38 -3.45 -12.12
CA GLY A 17 -0.32 -3.27 -13.57
C GLY A 17 1.11 -3.26 -14.11
N LEU A 18 2.01 -2.51 -13.46
CA LEU A 18 3.42 -2.46 -13.84
C LEU A 18 4.11 -3.83 -13.71
N ILE A 19 3.83 -4.59 -12.66
CA ILE A 19 4.38 -5.95 -12.48
C ILE A 19 3.89 -6.88 -13.58
N ILE A 20 2.60 -6.83 -13.93
CA ILE A 20 2.02 -7.67 -15.00
C ILE A 20 2.66 -7.33 -16.35
N ILE A 21 2.82 -6.05 -16.67
CA ILE A 21 3.46 -5.62 -17.92
C ILE A 21 4.94 -6.04 -17.93
N ALA A 22 5.68 -5.72 -16.87
CA ALA A 22 7.11 -6.04 -16.77
C ALA A 22 7.37 -7.56 -16.82
N SER A 23 6.54 -8.37 -16.15
CA SER A 23 6.69 -9.84 -16.16
C SER A 23 6.47 -10.48 -17.53
N LYS A 24 5.74 -9.82 -18.45
CA LYS A 24 5.57 -10.27 -19.83
C LYS A 24 6.71 -9.86 -20.76
N LEU A 25 7.37 -8.74 -20.46
CA LEU A 25 8.42 -8.16 -21.31
C LEU A 25 9.84 -8.54 -20.86
N ALA A 26 10.03 -8.82 -19.58
CA ALA A 26 11.34 -9.09 -19.02
C ALA A 26 11.82 -10.51 -19.30
N TYR A 27 13.10 -10.64 -19.67
CA TYR A 27 13.76 -11.93 -19.81
C TYR A 27 13.83 -12.70 -18.48
N SER A 28 13.97 -11.99 -17.35
CA SER A 28 13.94 -12.55 -15.99
C SER A 28 12.91 -11.81 -15.14
N PRO A 29 11.68 -12.33 -14.99
CA PRO A 29 10.59 -11.63 -14.31
C PRO A 29 10.71 -11.63 -12.78
N SER A 30 11.57 -12.48 -12.21
CA SER A 30 11.70 -12.67 -10.76
C SER A 30 12.05 -11.37 -10.01
N ILE A 31 12.93 -10.53 -10.58
CA ILE A 31 13.36 -9.30 -9.93
C ILE A 31 12.25 -8.24 -9.87
N PHE A 32 11.36 -8.22 -10.87
CA PHE A 32 10.20 -7.33 -10.92
C PHE A 32 9.12 -7.78 -9.94
N ILE A 33 8.93 -9.10 -9.81
CA ILE A 33 8.01 -9.68 -8.83
C ILE A 33 8.49 -9.34 -7.40
N LEU A 34 9.78 -9.53 -7.10
CA LEU A 34 10.35 -9.20 -5.79
C LEU A 34 10.24 -7.71 -5.45
N SER A 35 10.60 -6.84 -6.40
CA SER A 35 10.46 -5.39 -6.25
C SER A 35 8.99 -5.00 -6.03
N GLY A 36 8.08 -5.65 -6.74
CA GLY A 36 6.65 -5.47 -6.58
C GLY A 36 6.13 -5.84 -5.20
N ILE A 37 6.55 -7.00 -4.69
CA ILE A 37 6.20 -7.45 -3.33
C ILE A 37 6.71 -6.45 -2.28
N ALA A 38 7.96 -6.00 -2.40
CA ALA A 38 8.53 -5.02 -1.51
C ALA A 38 7.74 -3.69 -1.51
N ALA A 39 7.35 -3.22 -2.69
CA ALA A 39 6.51 -2.03 -2.83
C ALA A 39 5.13 -2.23 -2.18
N GLN A 40 4.52 -3.40 -2.33
CA GLN A 40 3.21 -3.69 -1.73
C GLN A 40 3.27 -3.72 -0.20
N ILE A 41 4.28 -4.37 0.37
CA ILE A 41 4.50 -4.35 1.83
C ILE A 41 4.70 -2.91 2.31
N TYR A 42 5.46 -2.11 1.58
CA TYR A 42 5.68 -0.71 1.92
C TYR A 42 4.38 0.10 1.97
N PHE A 43 3.54 0.01 0.93
CA PHE A 43 2.27 0.73 0.89
C PHE A 43 1.27 0.19 1.93
N ALA A 44 1.19 -1.13 2.10
CA ALA A 44 0.35 -1.75 3.12
C ALA A 44 0.77 -1.30 4.54
N SER A 45 2.06 -1.18 4.82
CA SER A 45 2.54 -0.67 6.12
C SER A 45 2.04 0.74 6.40
N ARG A 46 2.03 1.62 5.40
CA ARG A 46 1.51 2.99 5.52
C ARG A 46 -0.01 3.02 5.63
N ARG A 47 -0.71 2.07 4.99
CA ARG A 47 -2.16 1.90 5.08
C ARG A 47 -2.58 1.41 6.46
N LEU A 48 -1.86 0.46 7.03
CA LEU A 48 -2.06 -0.03 8.39
C LEU A 48 -1.82 1.08 9.43
N LYS A 49 -0.76 1.88 9.25
CA LYS A 49 -0.53 3.09 10.06
C LYS A 49 -1.70 4.06 9.98
N ASP A 50 -2.33 4.22 8.82
CA ASP A 50 -3.51 5.08 8.68
C ASP A 50 -4.73 4.53 9.44
N MET A 51 -4.87 3.21 9.53
CA MET A 51 -5.89 2.52 10.32
C MET A 51 -5.51 2.33 11.79
N ASN A 52 -4.40 2.93 12.25
CA ASN A 52 -3.87 2.81 13.62
C ASN A 52 -3.51 1.36 14.04
N TYR A 53 -3.22 0.47 13.09
CA TYR A 53 -2.76 -0.90 13.35
C TYR A 53 -1.24 -1.00 13.36
N ASN A 54 -0.73 -2.11 13.91
CA ASN A 54 0.69 -2.44 13.88
C ASN A 54 1.17 -2.63 12.42
N PRO A 55 2.22 -1.91 11.95
CA PRO A 55 2.72 -1.99 10.58
C PRO A 55 3.28 -3.36 10.19
N TRP A 56 3.65 -4.20 11.16
CA TRP A 56 4.14 -5.56 10.92
C TRP A 56 3.08 -6.46 10.27
N TRP A 57 1.79 -6.15 10.39
CA TRP A 57 0.75 -6.85 9.63
C TRP A 57 0.88 -6.65 8.11
N ALA A 58 1.73 -5.74 7.64
CA ALA A 58 1.98 -5.53 6.21
C ALA A 58 2.63 -6.73 5.54
N PHE A 59 3.28 -7.64 6.26
CA PHE A 59 3.79 -8.89 5.67
C PHE A 59 2.66 -9.78 5.12
N LEU A 60 1.45 -9.67 5.67
CA LEU A 60 0.28 -10.35 5.10
C LEU A 60 -0.10 -9.82 3.70
N ALA A 61 0.36 -8.62 3.33
CA ALA A 61 0.09 -8.00 2.03
C ALA A 61 0.75 -8.75 0.85
N ILE A 62 1.67 -9.68 1.13
CA ILE A 62 2.19 -10.65 0.16
C ILE A 62 1.03 -11.44 -0.46
N LEU A 63 -0.01 -11.72 0.34
CA LEU A 63 -1.26 -12.28 -0.17
C LEU A 63 -2.06 -11.16 -0.85
N PRO A 64 -2.30 -11.23 -2.17
CA PRO A 64 -2.97 -10.15 -2.92
C PRO A 64 -4.37 -9.84 -2.39
N ILE A 65 -5.06 -10.84 -1.82
CA ILE A 65 -6.38 -10.69 -1.20
C ILE A 65 -6.33 -9.71 -0.01
N VAL A 66 -5.30 -9.79 0.84
CA VAL A 66 -5.14 -8.88 1.97
C VAL A 66 -4.96 -7.46 1.48
N SER A 67 -4.10 -7.29 0.48
CA SER A 67 -3.85 -5.99 -0.13
C SER A 67 -5.11 -5.40 -0.79
N PHE A 68 -5.97 -6.24 -1.37
CA PHE A 68 -7.25 -5.85 -1.93
C PHE A 68 -8.24 -5.41 -0.84
N ILE A 69 -8.37 -6.17 0.25
CA ILE A 69 -9.28 -5.84 1.35
C ILE A 69 -8.92 -4.50 2.01
N LEU A 70 -7.62 -4.18 2.14
CA LEU A 70 -7.15 -2.95 2.78
C LEU A 70 -7.59 -1.64 2.06
N MET A 71 -8.12 -1.72 0.84
CA MET A 71 -8.63 -0.58 0.09
C MET A 71 -9.97 -0.04 0.61
N PHE A 72 -10.80 -0.89 1.21
CA PHE A 72 -12.18 -0.54 1.56
C PHE A 72 -12.33 0.14 2.93
N PRO A 73 -11.68 -0.34 4.01
CA PRO A 73 -11.81 0.25 5.33
C PRO A 73 -11.50 1.75 5.33
N LYS A 74 -12.16 2.52 6.19
CA LYS A 74 -11.79 3.92 6.44
C LYS A 74 -10.52 3.98 7.31
N GLY A 75 -9.71 5.00 7.12
CA GLY A 75 -8.61 5.34 8.02
C GLY A 75 -9.13 6.01 9.30
N THR A 76 -8.22 6.18 10.26
CA THR A 76 -8.47 6.92 11.51
C THR A 76 -8.69 8.40 11.19
N GLN A 77 -9.75 9.01 11.73
CA GLN A 77 -9.98 10.45 11.57
C GLN A 77 -9.07 11.25 12.51
N GLY A 78 -8.44 12.30 12.00
CA GLY A 78 -7.54 13.14 12.80
C GLY A 78 -6.17 12.49 13.03
N ALA A 79 -5.39 13.06 13.95
CA ALA A 79 -4.06 12.57 14.29
C ALA A 79 -4.13 11.20 14.99
N ASN A 80 -3.13 10.35 14.74
CA ASN A 80 -2.93 9.09 15.45
C ASN A 80 -1.46 8.92 15.85
N GLN A 81 -1.10 7.79 16.47
CA GLN A 81 0.26 7.53 16.94
C GLN A 81 1.33 7.54 15.83
N TYR A 82 0.92 7.49 14.56
CA TYR A 82 1.78 7.51 13.38
C TYR A 82 1.79 8.86 12.64
N GLY A 83 1.16 9.88 13.23
CA GLY A 83 1.14 11.27 12.76
C GLY A 83 -0.24 11.79 12.37
N GLU A 84 -0.24 13.00 11.81
CA GLU A 84 -1.45 13.70 11.37
C GLU A 84 -2.18 12.99 10.23
N ASP A 85 -3.46 13.36 10.06
CA ASP A 85 -4.29 12.81 8.99
C ASP A 85 -3.68 13.18 7.61
N PRO A 86 -3.45 12.20 6.72
CA PRO A 86 -2.94 12.49 5.38
C PRO A 86 -3.88 13.38 4.53
N ARG A 87 -5.12 13.63 4.97
CA ARG A 87 -6.08 14.53 4.32
C ARG A 87 -5.98 15.98 4.81
N THR A 88 -5.47 16.24 6.01
CA THR A 88 -5.30 17.62 6.52
C THR A 88 -4.11 18.31 5.85
N LEU A 89 -3.08 17.56 5.47
CA LEU A 89 -1.91 18.08 4.74
C LEU A 89 -2.20 18.61 3.32
N LYS A 90 -3.38 18.34 2.74
CA LYS A 90 -3.76 18.83 1.40
C LYS A 90 -4.47 20.20 1.40
N LYS A 91 -4.65 20.84 2.55
CA LYS A 91 -5.36 22.13 2.70
C LYS A 91 -4.45 23.34 2.95
N GLY A 92 -3.16 23.24 2.63
CA GLY A 92 -2.20 24.35 2.65
C GLY A 92 -1.98 24.93 1.28
#